data_AF-A0A931GDE3-F1
#
_entry.id   AF-A0A931GDE3-F1
#
_cell.length_a   1.000
_cell.length_b   1.000
_cell.length_c   1.000
_cell.angle_alpha   90.00
_cell.angle_beta   90.00
_cell.angle_gamma   90.00
#
_symmetry.space_group_name_H-M   'P 1'
#
loop_
_entity.id
_entity.type
_entity.pdbx_description
1 polymer ?
#
loop_
_entity_poly.entity_id
_entity_poly.type
_entity_poly.pdbx_seq_one_letter_code
_entity_poly.pdbx_strand_id
1 'polypeptide(L)'
;MKHTIWLMGACFLCLYILPLHVRPLAIPDEVRYAEISREMVASGDWIVPRLNGLHYFEKPVMGYWLNGLAMKLFGQNNFSVRITSAISAGLSALMVFFLSAGFSRSTRKGGMAAGIYLTCFLVYG
;
A
#
# COMPACT_ATOMS: atom_id res chain seq x y z
N MET A 1 8.33 0.05 -24.95
CA MET A 1 8.57 0.60 -23.60
C MET A 1 7.47 1.56 -23.15
N LYS A 2 7.22 2.68 -23.85
CA LYS A 2 6.19 3.67 -23.44
C LYS A 2 4.79 3.05 -23.22
N HIS A 3 4.28 2.29 -24.18
CA HIS A 3 2.96 1.64 -24.05
C HIS A 3 2.87 0.68 -22.86
N THR A 4 3.92 -0.09 -22.59
CA THR A 4 3.98 -1.02 -21.46
C THR A 4 3.85 -0.29 -20.13
N ILE A 5 4.57 0.83 -19.98
CA ILE A 5 4.54 1.65 -18.77
C ILE A 5 3.15 2.27 -18.58
N TRP A 6 2.54 2.80 -19.65
CA TRP A 6 1.17 3.35 -19.58
C TRP A 6 0.14 2.31 -19.19
N LEU A 7 0.21 1.10 -19.76
CA LEU A 7 -0.69 0.00 -19.41
C LEU A 7 -0.53 -0.43 -17.95
N MET A 8 0.70 -0.52 -17.46
CA MET A 8 0.97 -0.83 -16.05
C MET A 8 0.42 0.27 -15.12
N GLY A 9 0.65 1.54 -15.45
CA GLY A 9 0.13 2.67 -14.68
C GLY A 9 -1.40 2.69 -14.64
N ALA A 10 -2.05 2.46 -15.79
CA ALA A 10 -3.50 2.36 -15.87
C ALA A 10 -4.05 1.18 -15.06
N CYS A 11 -3.42 0.00 -15.15
CA CYS A 11 -3.79 -1.18 -14.36
C CYS A 11 -3.67 -0.90 -12.86
N PHE A 12 -2.55 -0.32 -12.42
CA PHE A 12 -2.33 0.05 -11.03
C PHE A 12 -3.37 1.06 -10.54
N LEU A 13 -3.66 2.11 -11.30
CA LEU A 13 -4.66 3.10 -10.93
C LEU A 13 -6.05 2.46 -10.76
N CYS A 14 -6.48 1.69 -11.75
CA CYS A 14 -7.82 1.08 -11.77
C CYS A 14 -8.00 0.05 -10.66
N LEU A 15 -6.98 -0.77 -10.38
CA LEU A 15 -7.08 -1.87 -9.43
C LEU A 15 -6.74 -1.45 -8.00
N TYR A 16 -5.71 -0.62 -7.80
CA TYR A 16 -5.17 -0.35 -6.46
C TYR A 16 -5.49 1.04 -5.91
N ILE A 17 -5.82 2.04 -6.75
CA ILE A 17 -6.05 3.41 -6.27
C ILE A 17 -7.54 3.75 -6.23
N LEU A 18 -8.27 3.55 -7.33
CA LEU A 18 -9.70 3.89 -7.41
C LEU A 18 -10.56 3.13 -6.37
N PRO A 19 -10.32 1.84 -6.07
CA PRO A 19 -11.17 1.09 -5.14
C PRO A 19 -10.90 1.37 -3.65
N LEU A 20 -9.88 2.15 -3.30
CA LEU A 20 -9.42 2.24 -1.89
C LEU A 20 -10.48 2.75 -0.91
N HIS A 21 -11.46 3.52 -1.38
CA HIS A 21 -12.49 4.11 -0.51
C HIS A 21 -13.82 3.35 -0.54
N VAL A 22 -13.97 2.30 -1.36
CA VAL A 22 -15.31 1.76 -1.70
C VAL A 22 -15.91 0.82 -0.65
N ARG A 23 -15.08 0.24 0.23
CA ARG A 23 -15.54 -0.73 1.25
C ARG A 23 -15.13 -0.33 2.67
N PRO A 24 -15.89 -0.76 3.70
CA PRO A 24 -15.48 -0.67 5.11
C PRO A 24 -14.11 -1.33 5.37
N LEU A 25 -13.48 -0.96 6.47
CA LEU A 25 -12.23 -1.57 6.92
C LEU A 25 -12.45 -3.05 7.29
N ALA A 26 -11.52 -3.90 6.86
CA ALA A 26 -11.51 -5.32 7.14
C ALA A 26 -11.03 -5.56 8.57
N ILE A 27 -11.78 -6.39 9.28
CA ILE A 27 -11.44 -6.85 10.63
C ILE A 27 -10.63 -8.16 10.52
N PRO A 28 -9.58 -8.35 11.31
CA PRO A 28 -9.10 -7.45 12.38
C PRO A 28 -8.05 -6.43 11.91
N ASP A 29 -7.40 -6.67 10.78
CA ASP A 29 -6.13 -6.03 10.47
C ASP A 29 -6.25 -4.55 10.10
N GLU A 30 -7.08 -4.20 9.12
CA GLU A 30 -7.17 -2.80 8.66
C GLU A 30 -7.68 -1.88 9.78
N VAL A 31 -8.61 -2.34 10.60
CA VAL A 31 -9.11 -1.58 11.75
C VAL A 31 -8.01 -1.36 12.79
N ARG A 32 -7.22 -2.41 13.09
CA ARG A 32 -6.13 -2.31 14.07
C ARG A 32 -5.04 -1.35 13.60
N TYR A 33 -4.58 -1.48 12.36
CA TYR A 33 -3.56 -0.60 11.80
C TYR A 33 -4.07 0.84 11.65
N ALA A 34 -5.35 1.04 11.36
CA ALA A 34 -5.97 2.36 11.36
C ALA A 34 -5.97 2.99 12.76
N GLU A 35 -6.46 2.27 13.77
CA GLU A 35 -6.61 2.85 15.12
C GLU A 35 -5.26 3.20 15.76
N ILE A 36 -4.26 2.31 15.64
CA ILE A 36 -2.91 2.60 16.17
C ILE A 36 -2.34 3.86 15.50
N SER A 37 -2.47 3.97 14.19
CA SER A 37 -1.97 5.15 13.45
C SER A 37 -2.74 6.42 13.85
N ARG A 38 -4.05 6.31 14.09
CA ARG A 38 -4.91 7.41 14.54
C ARG A 38 -4.49 7.88 15.94
N GLU A 39 -4.22 6.96 16.87
CA GLU A 39 -3.73 7.28 18.22
C GLU A 39 -2.36 7.95 18.18
N MET A 40 -1.43 7.49 17.33
CA MET A 40 -0.12 8.14 17.17
C MET A 40 -0.25 9.56 16.62
N VAL A 41 -1.15 9.77 15.66
CA VAL A 41 -1.45 11.11 15.12
C VAL A 41 -2.07 12.02 16.20
N ALA A 42 -3.03 11.50 16.97
CA ALA A 42 -3.76 12.27 17.98
C ALA A 42 -2.92 12.60 19.22
N SER A 43 -2.10 11.66 19.69
CA SER A 43 -1.24 11.83 20.86
C SER A 43 0.05 12.61 20.56
N GLY A 44 0.53 12.57 19.31
CA GLY A 44 1.84 13.08 18.94
C GLY A 44 3.00 12.18 19.37
N ASP A 45 2.73 11.04 20.01
CA ASP A 45 3.73 10.02 20.30
C ASP A 45 3.89 9.09 19.09
N TRP A 46 4.96 9.31 18.32
CA TRP A 46 5.29 8.49 17.16
C TRP A 46 6.24 7.33 17.52
N ILE A 47 6.60 7.15 18.79
CA ILE A 47 7.56 6.13 19.20
C ILE A 47 6.84 4.92 19.78
N VAL A 48 5.89 5.12 20.69
CA VAL A 48 5.20 4.03 21.39
C VAL A 48 3.81 3.78 20.78
N PRO A 49 3.65 2.74 19.94
CA PRO A 49 2.34 2.38 19.39
C PRO A 49 1.38 1.95 20.49
N ARG A 50 0.14 2.42 20.39
CA ARG A 50 -0.96 2.06 21.30
C ARG A 50 -2.18 1.61 20.52
N LEU A 51 -2.88 0.61 21.06
CA LEU A 51 -4.16 0.14 20.56
C LEU A 51 -5.18 0.21 21.69
N ASN A 52 -6.17 1.09 21.54
CA ASN A 52 -7.13 1.46 22.57
C ASN A 52 -6.45 1.91 23.87
N GLY A 53 -5.38 2.70 23.74
CA GLY A 53 -4.60 3.23 24.88
C GLY A 53 -3.61 2.26 25.52
N LEU A 54 -3.61 0.98 25.15
CA LEU A 54 -2.64 -0.02 25.64
C LEU A 54 -1.43 -0.12 24.71
N HIS A 55 -0.23 -0.29 25.27
CA HIS A 55 0.98 -0.49 24.47
C HIS A 55 0.86 -1.72 23.56
N TYR A 56 1.26 -1.57 22.28
CA TYR A 56 1.12 -2.62 21.27
C TYR A 56 2.47 -2.87 20.56
N PHE A 57 3.28 -3.81 21.07
CA PHE A 57 4.64 -4.08 20.58
C PHE A 57 4.77 -5.34 19.70
N GLU A 58 3.73 -5.66 18.92
CA GLU A 58 3.70 -6.85 18.07
C GLU A 58 4.32 -6.65 16.68
N LYS A 59 4.44 -5.39 16.23
CA LYS A 59 4.96 -5.04 14.89
C LYS A 59 5.88 -3.82 14.95
N PRO A 60 6.87 -3.73 14.05
CA PRO A 60 7.68 -2.53 13.89
C PRO A 60 6.85 -1.30 13.51
N VAL A 61 7.27 -0.13 13.96
CA VAL A 61 6.47 1.11 13.90
C VAL A 61 6.32 1.74 12.52
N MET A 62 7.17 1.37 11.56
CA MET A 62 7.23 2.01 10.24
C MET A 62 5.88 2.00 9.50
N GLY A 63 5.11 0.92 9.60
CA GLY A 63 3.79 0.84 8.98
C GLY A 63 2.81 1.88 9.53
N TYR A 64 2.81 2.07 10.85
CA TYR A 64 1.98 3.08 11.51
C TYR A 64 2.42 4.50 11.16
N TRP A 65 3.72 4.75 10.99
CA TRP A 65 4.22 6.05 10.56
C TRP A 65 3.66 6.44 9.20
N LEU A 66 3.75 5.54 8.22
CA LEU A 66 3.29 5.81 6.87
C LEU A 66 1.76 6.00 6.83
N ASN A 67 1.00 5.17 7.53
CA ASN A 67 -0.45 5.33 7.65
C ASN A 67 -0.82 6.63 8.36
N GLY A 68 -0.16 6.98 9.47
CA GLY A 68 -0.39 8.23 10.17
C GLY A 68 -0.05 9.47 9.33
N LEU A 69 1.02 9.42 8.53
CA LEU A 69 1.35 10.48 7.57
C LEU A 69 0.27 10.58 6.48
N ALA A 70 -0.19 9.46 5.93
CA ALA A 70 -1.28 9.46 4.97
C ALA A 70 -2.58 10.04 5.57
N MET A 71 -2.89 9.73 6.84
CA MET A 71 -4.02 10.34 7.56
C MET A 71 -3.85 11.85 7.74
N LYS A 72 -2.63 12.34 7.98
CA LYS A 72 -2.36 13.79 8.04
C LYS A 72 -2.54 14.48 6.68
N LEU A 73 -2.20 13.81 5.58
CA LEU A 73 -2.28 14.38 4.22
C LEU A 73 -3.69 14.31 3.61
N PHE A 74 -4.39 13.19 3.81
CA PHE A 74 -5.66 12.88 3.14
C PHE A 74 -6.87 12.85 4.09
N GLY A 75 -6.66 13.11 5.38
CA GLY A 75 -7.68 12.99 6.43
C GLY A 75 -7.86 11.55 6.94
N GLN A 76 -8.59 11.39 8.04
CA GLN A 76 -8.85 10.09 8.67
C GLN A 76 -10.00 9.36 7.94
N ASN A 77 -9.67 8.62 6.90
CA ASN A 77 -10.64 7.89 6.08
C ASN A 77 -10.07 6.59 5.50
N ASN A 78 -10.91 5.74 4.92
CA ASN A 78 -10.50 4.44 4.36
C ASN A 78 -9.39 4.56 3.29
N PHE A 79 -9.35 5.67 2.55
CA PHE A 79 -8.33 5.88 1.53
C PHE A 79 -6.95 6.06 2.17
N SER A 80 -6.85 6.91 3.20
CA SER A 80 -5.61 7.18 3.93
C SER A 80 -4.99 5.93 4.58
N VAL A 81 -5.81 4.99 5.06
CA VAL A 81 -5.31 3.75 5.69
C VAL A 81 -4.68 2.82 4.66
N ARG A 82 -5.16 2.83 3.42
CA ARG A 82 -4.79 1.85 2.39
C ARG A 82 -3.80 2.39 1.36
N ILE A 83 -3.69 3.71 1.20
CA ILE A 83 -2.84 4.31 0.16
C ILE A 83 -1.36 3.92 0.31
N THR A 84 -0.87 3.78 1.54
CA THR A 84 0.49 3.29 1.81
C THR A 84 0.72 1.89 1.26
N SER A 85 -0.20 0.97 1.51
CA SER A 85 -0.13 -0.41 1.02
C SER A 85 -0.25 -0.46 -0.50
N ALA A 86 -1.14 0.35 -1.08
CA ALA A 86 -1.27 0.47 -2.53
C ALA A 86 0.03 0.98 -3.19
N ILE A 87 0.64 2.04 -2.65
CA ILE A 87 1.93 2.55 -3.14
C ILE A 87 3.01 1.46 -3.04
N SER A 88 3.05 0.71 -1.94
CA SER A 88 4.00 -0.39 -1.76
C SER A 88 3.82 -1.50 -2.81
N ALA A 89 2.58 -1.84 -3.16
CA ALA A 89 2.29 -2.77 -4.25
C ALA A 89 2.74 -2.21 -5.62
N GLY A 90 2.50 -0.92 -5.89
CA GLY A 90 2.95 -0.26 -7.11
C GLY A 90 4.48 -0.22 -7.25
N LEU A 91 5.19 0.11 -6.16
CA LEU A 91 6.66 0.08 -6.12
C LEU A 91 7.19 -1.34 -6.34
N SER A 92 6.56 -2.35 -5.72
CA SER A 92 6.91 -3.76 -5.94
C SER A 92 6.73 -4.17 -7.40
N ALA A 93 5.64 -3.74 -8.06
CA ALA A 93 5.42 -4.00 -9.48
C ALA A 93 6.50 -3.35 -10.36
N LEU A 94 6.96 -2.14 -10.02
CA LEU A 94 8.08 -1.50 -10.69
C LEU A 94 9.39 -2.28 -10.50
N MET A 95 9.66 -2.75 -9.28
CA MET A 95 10.84 -3.59 -9.02
C MET A 95 10.80 -4.89 -9.82
N VAL A 96 9.66 -5.58 -9.85
CA VAL A 96 9.45 -6.79 -10.67
C VAL A 96 9.70 -6.49 -12.15
N PHE A 97 9.19 -5.36 -12.65
CA PHE A 97 9.42 -4.93 -14.03
C PHE A 97 10.92 -4.74 -14.30
N PHE A 98 11.63 -3.96 -13.49
CA PHE A 98 13.05 -3.67 -13.72
C PHE A 98 13.93 -4.91 -13.60
N LEU A 99 13.68 -5.76 -12.61
CA LEU A 99 14.41 -7.03 -12.44
C LEU A 99 14.18 -7.95 -13.64
N SER A 100 12.92 -8.21 -13.99
CA SER A 100 12.58 -9.12 -15.09
C SER A 100 13.04 -8.59 -16.46
N ALA A 101 12.90 -7.28 -16.70
CA ALA A 101 13.40 -6.64 -17.92
C ALA A 101 14.93 -6.67 -17.98
N GLY A 102 15.62 -6.49 -16.85
CA GLY A 102 17.08 -6.56 -16.75
C GLY A 102 17.62 -7.96 -17.07
N PHE A 103 17.10 -8.99 -16.41
CA PHE A 103 17.53 -10.38 -16.62
C PHE A 103 17.20 -10.89 -18.03
N SER A 104 15.99 -10.62 -18.51
CA SER A 104 15.54 -11.11 -19.82
C SER A 104 15.96 -10.24 -21.00
N ARG A 105 16.57 -9.07 -20.73
CA ARG A 105 16.85 -7.99 -21.69
C ARG A 105 15.63 -7.61 -22.54
N SER A 106 14.42 -7.77 -22.00
CA SER A 106 13.16 -7.57 -22.72
C SER A 106 12.14 -6.80 -21.88
N THR A 107 11.83 -5.58 -22.31
CA THR A 107 10.79 -4.75 -21.68
C THR A 107 9.39 -5.36 -21.76
N ARG A 108 9.12 -6.21 -22.76
CA ARG A 108 7.84 -6.92 -22.89
C ARG A 108 7.67 -7.96 -21.78
N LYS A 109 8.71 -8.76 -21.52
CA LYS A 109 8.70 -9.77 -20.45
C LYS A 109 8.61 -9.13 -19.07
N GLY A 110 9.32 -8.02 -18.85
CA GLY A 110 9.17 -7.23 -17.62
C GLY A 110 7.75 -6.71 -17.42
N GLY A 111 7.14 -6.18 -18.48
CA GLY A 111 5.74 -5.72 -18.43
C GLY A 111 4.75 -6.83 -18.13
N MET A 112 4.94 -8.01 -18.72
CA MET A 112 4.12 -9.19 -18.44
C MET A 112 4.27 -9.65 -16.99
N ALA A 113 5.49 -9.70 -16.47
CA ALA A 113 5.74 -10.11 -15.08
C ALA A 113 5.08 -9.14 -14.08
N ALA A 114 5.21 -7.84 -14.29
CA ALA A 114 4.56 -6.84 -13.44
C ALA A 114 3.03 -6.86 -13.59
N GLY A 115 2.52 -7.10 -14.80
CA GLY A 115 1.10 -7.31 -15.04
C GLY A 115 0.55 -8.50 -14.25
N ILE A 116 1.23 -9.66 -14.33
CA ILE A 116 0.88 -10.86 -13.57
C ILE A 116 0.87 -10.56 -12.06
N TYR A 117 1.88 -9.86 -11.55
CA TYR A 117 1.96 -9.46 -10.15
C TYR A 117 0.76 -8.60 -9.73
N LEU A 118 0.44 -7.54 -10.50
CA LEU A 118 -0.66 -6.62 -10.18
C LEU A 118 -2.03 -7.29 -10.23
N THR A 119 -2.22 -8.28 -11.11
CA THR A 119 -3.49 -9.01 -11.23
C THR A 119 -3.56 -10.26 -10.36
N CYS A 120 -2.53 -10.57 -9.59
CA CYS A 120 -2.52 -11.73 -8.71
C CYS A 120 -3.42 -11.46 -7.51
N PHE A 121 -4.42 -12.33 -7.28
CA PHE A 121 -5.35 -12.18 -6.16
C PHE A 121 -4.70 -12.18 -4.77
N LEU A 122 -3.51 -12.81 -4.63
CA LEU A 122 -2.74 -12.77 -3.39
C LEU A 122 -2.15 -11.38 -3.09
N VAL A 123 -1.96 -10.55 -4.10
CA VAL A 123 -1.42 -9.19 -3.99
C VAL A 123 -2.54 -8.15 -3.95
N TYR A 124 -3.62 -8.42 -4.68
CA TYR A 124 -4.78 -7.55 -4.83
C TYR A 124 -5.75 -7.58 -3.62
N GLY A 125 -5.60 -8.54 -2.69
CA GLY A 125 -6.48 -8.78 -1.55
C GLY A 125 -6.31 -7.81 -0.38
#